data_AF-A0A3B9YS44-F1
#
_entry.id   AF-A0A3B9YS44-F1
#
_cell.length_a   1.000
_cell.length_b   1.000
_cell.length_c   1.000
_cell.angle_alpha   90.00
_cell.angle_beta   90.00
_cell.angle_gamma   90.00
#
_symmetry.space_group_name_H-M   'P 1'
#
loop_
_entity.id
_entity.type
_entity.pdbx_description
1 polymer ?
#
loop_
_entity_poly.entity_id
_entity_poly.type
_entity_poly.pdbx_seq_one_letter_code
_entity_poly.pdbx_strand_id
1 'polypeptide(L)' 'MIGLDTNVIVRFLVQDDRVQSPAATRFFSSLSREQPGFVSTVVLAEVTWVLAR' A
#
# COMPACT_ATOMS: atom_id res chain seq x y z
N MET A 1 -0.92 7.51 -13.57
CA MET A 1 -0.17 6.45 -12.86
C MET A 1 0.33 7.01 -11.55
N ILE A 2 0.01 6.36 -10.43
CA ILE A 2 0.34 6.83 -9.07
C ILE A 2 1.38 5.89 -8.47
N GLY A 3 2.47 6.42 -7.91
CA GLY A 3 3.44 5.62 -7.15
C GLY A 3 2.89 5.29 -5.76
N LEU A 4 2.99 4.03 -5.36
CA LEU A 4 2.60 3.57 -4.03
C LEU A 4 3.82 3.59 -3.11
N ASP A 5 3.63 4.13 -1.90
CA ASP A 5 4.64 4.14 -0.85
C ASP A 5 4.41 2.98 0.13
N THR A 6 5.48 2.59 0.83
CA THR A 6 5.50 1.46 1.77
C THR A 6 4.46 1.63 2.88
N ASN A 7 4.29 2.83 3.42
CA ASN A 7 3.34 3.09 4.50
C ASN A 7 1.89 2.77 4.09
N VAL A 8 1.44 3.19 2.90
CA VAL A 8 0.08 2.95 2.40
C VAL A 8 -0.15 1.46 2.19
N ILE A 9 0.84 0.76 1.61
CA ILE A 9 0.77 -0.70 1.42
C ILE A 9 0.70 -1.42 2.77
N VAL A 10 1.55 -1.05 3.74
CA VAL A 10 1.55 -1.67 5.07
C VAL A 10 0.24 -1.43 5.81
N ARG A 11 -0.33 -0.22 5.78
CA ARG A 11 -1.65 0.05 6.38
C ARG A 11 -2.75 -0.80 5.75
N PHE A 12 -2.68 -1.04 4.44
CA PHE A 12 -3.62 -1.92 3.74
C PHE A 12 -3.42 -3.40 4.09
N LEU A 13 -2.19 -3.86 4.28
CA LEU A 13 -1.93 -5.28 4.57
C LEU A 13 -2.18 -5.65 6.03
N VAL A 14 -1.73 -4.82 6.98
CA VAL A 14 -1.71 -5.16 8.41
C VAL A 14 -3.00 -4.74 9.12
N GLN A 15 -3.71 -3.73 8.60
CA GLN A 15 -4.96 -3.22 9.19
C GLN A 15 -4.82 -2.83 10.68
N ASP A 16 -3.68 -2.25 11.06
CA ASP A 16 -3.31 -1.93 12.44
C ASP A 16 -3.76 -0.54 12.91
N ASP A 17 -4.13 0.36 11.99
CA ASP A 17 -4.58 1.72 12.30
C ASP A 17 -6.07 1.91 11.99
N ARG A 18 -6.86 2.35 12.99
CA ARG A 18 -8.32 2.51 12.88
C ARG A 18 -8.77 3.60 11.90
N VAL A 19 -7.91 4.56 11.57
CA VAL A 19 -8.20 5.68 10.66
C VAL A 19 -7.57 5.45 9.30
N GLN A 20 -6.29 5.08 9.28
CA GLN A 20 -5.52 4.97 8.05
C GLN A 20 -5.81 3.69 7.28
N SER A 21 -6.03 2.55 7.95
CA SER A 21 -6.26 1.28 7.25
C SER A 21 -7.55 1.31 6.42
N PRO A 22 -8.69 1.83 6.93
CA PRO A 22 -9.88 2.02 6.09
C PRO A 22 -9.65 2.97 4.91
N ALA A 23 -8.83 4.01 5.08
CA ALA A 23 -8.48 4.93 4.00
C ALA A 23 -7.63 4.24 2.92
N ALA A 24 -6.62 3.47 3.33
CA ALA A 24 -5.80 2.66 2.42
C ALA A 24 -6.66 1.64 1.67
N THR A 25 -7.54 0.91 2.36
CA THR A 25 -8.48 -0.04 1.73
C THR A 25 -9.37 0.63 0.69
N ARG A 26 -9.96 1.80 0.99
CA ARG A 26 -10.75 2.55 0.00
C ARG A 26 -9.90 2.98 -1.20
N PHE A 27 -8.67 3.41 -0.97
CA PHE A 27 -7.74 3.78 -2.03
C PHE A 27 -7.41 2.57 -2.93
N PHE A 28 -7.03 1.43 -2.37
CA PHE A 28 -6.75 0.22 -3.16
C PHE A 28 -7.97 -0.25 -3.96
N SER A 29 -9.18 -0.19 -3.39
CA SER A 29 -10.42 -0.53 -4.09
C SER A 29 -10.78 0.43 -5.23
N SER A 30 -10.17 1.63 -5.27
CA SER A 30 -10.36 2.60 -6.36
C SER A 30 -9.43 2.37 -7.56
N LEU A 31 -8.38 1.56 -7.39
CA LEU A 31 -7.43 1.25 -8.45
C LEU A 31 -8.08 0.35 -9.51
N SER A 32 -7.72 0.58 -10.77
CA SER A 32 -8.21 -0.21 -11.91
C SER A 32 -7.09 -0.44 -12.92
N ARG A 33 -7.39 -1.15 -14.02
CA ARG A 33 -6.41 -1.34 -15.10
C ARG A 33 -6.11 -0.03 -15.83
N GLU A 34 -7.08 0.88 -15.89
CA GLU A 34 -6.98 2.21 -16.50
C GLU A 34 -6.27 3.20 -15.55
N GLN A 35 -6.39 2.98 -14.25
CA GLN A 35 -5.75 3.78 -13.20
C GLN A 35 -4.93 2.89 -12.25
N PRO A 36 -3.79 2.35 -12.72
CA PRO A 36 -2.99 1.45 -11.92
C PRO A 36 -2.16 2.20 -10.88
N GLY A 37 -1.97 1.54 -9.73
CA GLY A 37 -0.91 1.87 -8.78
C GLY A 37 0.40 1.22 -9.21
N PHE A 38 1.51 1.94 -9.05
CA PHE A 38 2.86 1.46 -9.36
C PHE A 38 3.62 1.19 -8.07
N VAL A 39 4.16 -0.01 -7.92
CA VAL A 39 5.03 -0.38 -6.81
C VAL A 39 6.46 -0.49 -7.32
N SER A 40 7.37 0.31 -6.80
CA SER A 40 8.78 0.25 -7.17
C SER A 40 9.49 -0.91 -6.47
N THR A 41 10.64 -1.35 -6.99
CA THR A 41 11.47 -2.38 -6.35
C THR A 41 11.92 -1.99 -4.94
N VAL A 42 12.17 -0.69 -4.71
CA VAL A 42 12.54 -0.18 -3.37
C VAL A 42 11.38 -0.36 -2.40
N VAL A 43 10.17 0.00 -2.80
CA VAL A 43 8.96 -0.17 -1.98
C VAL A 43 8.69 -1.65 -1.70
N LEU A 44 8.90 -2.55 -2.68
CA LEU A 44 8.82 -3.99 -2.43
C LEU A 44 9.84 -4.48 -1.40
N ALA A 45 11.08 -3.99 -1.46
CA ALA A 45 12.13 -4.34 -0.50
C ALA A 45 11.78 -3.83 0.91
N GLU A 46 11.29 -2.60 1.02
CA GLU A 46 10.86 -2.02 2.29
C GLU A 46 9.65 -2.75 2.88
N VAL A 47 8.62 -3.06 2.09
CA VAL A 47 7.47 -3.86 2.56
C VAL A 47 7.93 -5.21 3.10
N THR A 48 8.85 -5.88 2.38
CA THR A 48 9.41 -7.16 2.83
C THR A 48 10.16 -7.00 4.16
N TRP A 49 11.00 -5.97 4.27
CA TRP A 49 11.76 -5.69 5.50
C TRP A 49 10.86 -5.35 6.69
N VAL A 50 9.83 -4.53 6.49
CA VAL A 50 8.89 -4.10 7.53
C VAL A 50 8.05 -5.28 8.04
N LEU A 51 7.57 -6.15 7.14
CA LEU A 51 6.69 -7.27 7.50
C LEU A 51 7.44 -8.51 8.02
N ALA A 52 8.74 -8.64 7.75
CA ALA A 52 9.55 -9.73 8.26
C ALA A 52 10.03 -9.53 9.70
N ARG A 53 9.68 -8.41 10.34
CA ARG A 53 10.10 -8.05 11.70
C ARG A 53 9.12 -8.53 12.76
#